data_AF-A0A7V5LTE3-F1
#
_entry.id   AF-A0A7V5LTE3-F1
#
_cell.length_a   1.000
_cell.length_b   1.000
_cell.length_c   1.000
_cell.angle_alpha   90.00
_cell.angle_beta   90.00
_cell.angle_gamma   90.00
#
_symmetry.space_group_name_H-M   'P 1'
#
loop_
_entity.id
_entity.type
_entity.pdbx_description
1 polymer ?
#
loop_
_entity_poly.entity_id
_entity_poly.type
_entity_poly.pdbx_seq_one_letter_code
_entity_poly.pdbx_strand_id
1 'polypeptide(L)'
;MSKLNLKSTSVAYLVLGFICVYNLMPFMWMLSTSLKTLQESYAIPPTLWPRDLTLSAYSKVLVYGNFPLYFANSTIVALSTALFSTFIGLLAGYGFSRFFFKGKALLMGIILSSQMLPGVLLVGPYFKMLSAVGLYDTRTGLIIAFTTITLPFSTWMLKG
;
A
#
# COMPACT_ATOMS: atom_id res chain seq x y z
N MET A 1 -0.88 34.38 16.97
CA MET A 1 0.29 34.02 16.15
C MET A 1 1.54 34.22 17.00
N SER A 2 2.01 33.15 17.65
CA SER A 2 3.10 33.21 18.63
C SER A 2 4.43 33.51 17.92
N LYS A 3 5.26 34.35 18.55
CA LYS A 3 6.60 34.67 18.07
C LYS A 3 7.44 33.39 18.07
N LEU A 4 7.58 32.76 16.91
CA LEU A 4 8.48 31.64 16.70
C LEU A 4 9.90 32.10 17.01
N ASN A 5 10.50 31.52 18.03
CA ASN A 5 11.89 31.78 18.42
C ASN A 5 12.79 31.29 17.28
N LEU A 6 13.38 32.20 16.49
CA LEU A 6 14.13 31.87 15.26
C LEU A 6 15.16 30.76 15.46
N LYS A 7 15.84 30.71 16.61
CA LYS A 7 16.81 29.64 16.93
C LYS A 7 16.15 28.26 17.05
N SER A 8 14.96 28.19 17.66
CA SER A 8 14.18 26.95 17.77
C SER A 8 13.65 26.50 16.41
N THR A 9 13.27 27.43 15.54
CA THR A 9 12.79 27.13 14.20
C THR A 9 13.94 26.62 13.30
N SER A 10 15.12 27.22 13.38
CA SER A 10 16.31 26.75 12.64
C SER A 10 16.74 25.35 13.05
N VAL A 11 16.73 25.05 14.35
CA VAL A 11 17.01 23.68 14.84
C VAL A 11 15.95 22.70 14.34
N ALA A 12 14.66 23.08 14.37
CA ALA A 12 13.59 22.24 13.83
C ALA A 12 13.80 21.93 12.34
N TYR A 13 14.18 22.92 11.52
CA TYR A 13 14.47 22.70 10.10
C TYR A 13 15.70 21.81 9.87
N LEU A 14 16.75 21.92 10.68
CA LEU A 14 17.91 21.03 10.60
C LEU A 14 17.55 19.59 10.93
N VAL A 15 16.77 19.37 11.98
CA VAL A 15 16.29 18.04 12.38
C VAL A 15 15.38 17.45 11.29
N LEU A 16 14.41 18.23 10.78
CA LEU A 16 13.55 17.81 9.68
C LEU A 16 14.36 17.51 8.41
N GLY A 17 15.36 18.33 8.09
CA GLY A 17 16.25 18.12 6.96
C GLY A 17 17.03 16.80 7.08
N PHE A 18 17.59 16.53 8.27
CA PHE A 18 18.27 15.26 8.54
C PHE A 18 17.32 14.07 8.40
N ILE A 19 16.12 14.13 8.98
CA ILE A 19 15.10 13.08 8.87
C ILE A 19 14.72 12.85 7.41
N CYS A 20 14.53 13.92 6.63
CA CYS A 20 14.24 13.81 5.20
C CYS A 20 15.36 13.09 4.44
N VAL A 21 16.62 13.50 4.62
CA VAL A 21 17.77 12.87 3.95
C VAL A 21 17.90 11.40 4.35
N TYR A 22 17.75 11.10 5.64
CA TYR A 22 17.79 9.72 6.15
C TYR A 22 16.70 8.84 5.52
N ASN A 23 15.46 9.34 5.41
CA ASN A 23 14.36 8.60 4.78
C ASN A 23 14.53 8.44 3.27
N LEU A 24 15.16 9.42 2.59
CA LEU A 24 15.39 9.36 1.16
C LEU A 24 16.58 8.47 0.77
N MET A 25 17.52 8.23 1.69
CA MET A 25 18.72 7.43 1.43
C MET A 25 18.45 6.04 0.80
N PRO A 26 17.53 5.20 1.31
CA PRO A 26 17.22 3.92 0.67
C PRO A 26 16.63 4.07 -0.75
N PHE A 27 15.87 5.14 -1.01
CA PHE A 27 15.32 5.41 -2.35
C PHE A 27 16.43 5.86 -3.31
N MET A 28 17.37 6.68 -2.85
CA MET A 28 18.55 7.06 -3.64
C MET A 28 19.39 5.83 -3.97
N TRP A 29 19.57 4.92 -3.01
CA TRP A 29 20.26 3.65 -3.24
C TRP A 29 19.54 2.76 -4.25
N MET A 30 18.20 2.66 -4.13
CA MET A 30 17.37 1.89 -5.06
C MET A 30 17.48 2.44 -6.49
N LEU A 31 17.39 3.75 -6.68
CA LEU A 31 17.53 4.42 -7.98
C LEU A 31 18.94 4.28 -8.56
N SER A 32 19.97 4.40 -7.73
CA SER A 32 21.34 4.16 -8.18
C SER A 32 21.50 2.71 -8.66
N THR A 33 21.04 1.75 -7.86
CA THR A 33 21.20 0.32 -8.16
C THR A 33 20.38 -0.11 -9.37
N SER A 34 19.20 0.47 -9.61
CA SER A 34 18.40 0.16 -10.79
C SER A 34 19.03 0.62 -12.11
N LEU A 35 19.98 1.57 -12.04
CA LEU A 35 20.71 2.10 -13.19
C LEU A 35 22.11 1.48 -13.36
N LYS A 36 22.51 0.56 -12.48
CA LYS A 36 23.78 -0.17 -12.56
C LYS A 36 23.68 -1.38 -13.46
N THR A 37 24.83 -1.84 -13.94
CA THR A 37 24.94 -3.19 -14.51
C THR A 37 24.70 -4.26 -13.43
N LEU A 38 24.36 -5.48 -13.85
CA LEU A 38 24.16 -6.61 -12.92
C LEU A 38 25.44 -6.88 -12.11
N GLN A 39 26.60 -6.81 -12.77
CA GLN A 39 27.91 -7.02 -12.16
C GLN A 39 28.23 -5.94 -11.12
N GLU A 40 27.99 -4.67 -11.46
CA GLU A 40 28.23 -3.55 -10.53
C GLU A 40 27.28 -3.60 -9.31
N SER A 41 26.04 -4.07 -9.50
CA SER A 41 25.07 -4.20 -8.41
C SER A 41 25.50 -5.20 -7.32
N TYR A 42 26.34 -6.18 -7.67
CA TYR A 42 26.90 -7.17 -6.74
C TYR A 42 28.37 -6.88 -6.37
N ALA A 43 28.92 -5.73 -6.75
CA ALA A 43 30.33 -5.41 -6.50
C ALA A 43 30.62 -5.16 -5.01
N ILE A 44 31.83 -5.55 -4.59
CA ILE A 44 32.37 -5.27 -3.25
C ILE A 44 33.71 -4.53 -3.44
N PRO A 45 33.88 -3.29 -2.93
CA PRO A 45 32.91 -2.50 -2.17
C PRO A 45 31.75 -1.99 -3.06
N PRO A 46 30.54 -1.79 -2.50
CA PRO A 46 29.42 -1.32 -3.28
C PRO A 46 29.61 0.15 -3.68
N THR A 47 29.27 0.47 -4.93
CA THR A 47 29.34 1.83 -5.45
C THR A 47 28.09 2.62 -5.02
N LEU A 48 28.24 3.85 -4.55
CA LEU A 48 27.07 4.70 -4.27
C LEU A 48 26.43 5.20 -5.56
N TRP A 49 27.22 5.65 -6.53
CA TRP A 49 26.77 6.10 -7.85
C TRP A 49 27.17 5.13 -8.95
N PRO A 50 26.29 4.90 -9.94
CA PRO A 50 26.58 4.00 -11.04
C PRO A 50 27.80 4.52 -11.80
N ARG A 51 28.79 3.65 -12.01
CA ARG A 51 29.93 3.97 -12.87
C ARG A 51 29.51 3.92 -14.33
N ASP A 52 28.72 2.90 -14.67
CA ASP A 52 28.18 2.68 -16.01
C ASP A 52 26.65 2.78 -15.96
N LEU A 53 26.12 3.96 -16.28
CA LEU A 53 24.68 4.19 -16.37
C LEU A 53 24.07 3.34 -17.49
N THR A 54 23.15 2.45 -17.13
CA THR A 54 22.47 1.57 -18.08
C THR A 54 20.99 1.41 -17.75
N LEU A 55 20.17 1.25 -18.80
CA LEU A 55 18.75 0.88 -18.69
C LEU A 55 18.52 -0.60 -19.04
N SER A 56 19.58 -1.39 -19.15
CA SER A 56 19.51 -2.81 -19.52
C SER A 56 18.67 -3.64 -18.54
N ALA A 57 18.68 -3.31 -17.25
CA ALA A 57 17.81 -3.95 -16.27
C ALA A 57 16.32 -3.71 -16.57
N TYR A 58 15.96 -2.47 -16.94
CA TYR A 58 14.59 -2.10 -17.30
C TYR A 58 14.14 -2.81 -18.58
N SER A 59 14.95 -2.79 -19.64
CA SER A 59 14.61 -3.50 -20.87
C SER A 59 14.48 -5.01 -20.64
N LYS A 60 15.35 -5.59 -19.81
CA LYS A 60 15.27 -7.01 -19.42
C LYS A 60 13.95 -7.36 -18.74
N VAL A 61 13.52 -6.54 -17.78
CA VAL A 61 12.29 -6.77 -17.00
C VAL A 61 11.04 -6.50 -17.84
N LEU A 62 11.05 -5.46 -18.69
CA LEU A 62 9.89 -5.05 -19.48
C LEU A 62 9.67 -5.88 -20.75
N VAL A 63 10.76 -6.27 -21.44
CA VAL A 63 10.68 -6.95 -22.74
C VAL A 63 10.77 -8.47 -22.59
N TYR A 64 11.69 -8.94 -21.75
CA TYR A 64 11.97 -10.36 -21.60
C TYR A 64 11.32 -10.97 -20.35
N GLY A 65 10.75 -10.13 -19.48
CA GLY A 65 10.03 -10.55 -18.28
C GLY A 65 8.51 -10.41 -18.41
N ASN A 66 7.78 -11.08 -17.53
CA ASN A 66 6.32 -10.96 -17.41
C ASN A 66 5.88 -9.73 -16.58
N PHE A 67 6.79 -8.78 -16.33
CA PHE A 67 6.50 -7.64 -15.46
C PHE A 67 5.31 -6.80 -15.93
N PRO A 68 5.14 -6.48 -17.24
CA PRO A 68 3.97 -5.72 -17.68
C PRO A 68 2.64 -6.41 -17.32
N LEU A 69 2.60 -7.75 -17.41
CA LEU A 69 1.42 -8.54 -17.03
C LEU A 69 1.19 -8.48 -15.51
N TYR A 70 2.23 -8.65 -14.70
CA TYR A 70 2.11 -8.58 -13.24
C TYR A 70 1.70 -7.18 -12.75
N PHE A 71 2.25 -6.14 -13.38
CA PHE A 71 1.89 -4.76 -13.14
C PHE A 71 0.42 -4.49 -13.51
N ALA A 72 -0.02 -4.96 -14.68
CA ALA A 72 -1.41 -4.84 -15.10
C ALA A 72 -2.37 -5.59 -14.15
N ASN A 73 -2.04 -6.83 -13.75
CA ASN A 73 -2.81 -7.60 -12.78
C ASN A 73 -2.98 -6.83 -11.46
N SER A 74 -1.88 -6.34 -10.90
CA SER A 74 -1.85 -5.63 -9.63
C SER A 74 -2.61 -4.30 -9.71
N THR A 75 -2.45 -3.57 -10.82
CA THR A 75 -3.15 -2.31 -11.06
C THR A 75 -4.65 -2.51 -11.15
N ILE A 76 -5.11 -3.52 -11.90
CA ILE A 76 -6.53 -3.86 -12.01
C ILE A 76 -7.09 -4.21 -10.64
N VAL A 77 -6.43 -5.10 -9.90
CA VAL A 77 -6.89 -5.51 -8.57
C VAL A 77 -6.95 -4.30 -7.62
N ALA A 78 -5.88 -3.50 -7.54
CA ALA A 78 -5.80 -2.35 -6.64
C ALA A 78 -6.86 -1.28 -6.96
N LEU A 79 -7.03 -0.91 -8.22
CA LEU A 79 -8.02 0.11 -8.62
C LEU A 79 -9.45 -0.39 -8.42
N SER A 80 -9.74 -1.65 -8.79
CA SER A 80 -11.06 -2.24 -8.56
C SER A 80 -11.37 -2.32 -7.07
N THR A 81 -10.45 -2.80 -6.23
CA THR A 81 -10.62 -2.83 -4.77
C THR A 81 -10.83 -1.42 -4.21
N ALA A 82 -10.03 -0.43 -4.60
CA ALA A 82 -10.20 0.93 -4.13
C ALA A 82 -11.58 1.50 -4.48
N LEU A 83 -12.04 1.26 -5.72
CA LEU A 83 -13.35 1.69 -6.20
C LEU A 83 -14.49 1.01 -5.42
N PHE A 84 -14.47 -0.32 -5.29
CA PHE A 84 -15.52 -1.05 -4.57
C PHE A 84 -15.54 -0.73 -3.08
N SER A 85 -14.38 -0.65 -2.45
CA SER A 85 -14.28 -0.36 -1.00
C SER A 85 -14.72 1.06 -0.69
N THR A 86 -14.40 2.02 -1.55
CA THR A 86 -14.89 3.40 -1.42
C THR A 86 -16.40 3.46 -1.65
N PHE A 87 -16.90 2.82 -2.70
CA PHE A 87 -18.33 2.84 -3.03
C PHE A 87 -19.18 2.19 -1.92
N ILE A 88 -18.85 0.96 -1.52
CA ILE A 88 -19.58 0.25 -0.46
C ILE A 88 -19.35 0.94 0.89
N GLY A 89 -18.11 1.38 1.15
CA GLY A 89 -17.75 2.12 2.35
C GLY A 89 -18.52 3.43 2.48
N LEU A 90 -18.79 4.13 1.37
CA LEU A 90 -19.59 5.35 1.33
C LEU A 90 -21.05 5.05 1.71
N LEU A 91 -21.65 4.01 1.14
CA LEU A 91 -23.02 3.62 1.47
C LEU A 91 -23.16 3.25 2.94
N ALA A 92 -22.24 2.43 3.45
CA ALA A 92 -22.21 2.04 4.85
C ALA A 92 -21.94 3.25 5.76
N GLY A 93 -20.92 4.05 5.44
CA GLY A 93 -20.53 5.25 6.18
C GLY A 93 -21.65 6.28 6.26
N TYR A 94 -22.37 6.50 5.16
CA TYR A 94 -23.57 7.33 5.13
C TYR A 94 -24.68 6.76 6.03
N GLY A 95 -24.92 5.44 5.95
CA GLY A 95 -25.84 4.71 6.82
C GLY A 95 -25.53 4.96 8.31
N PHE A 96 -24.27 4.75 8.67
CA PHE A 96 -23.74 4.99 10.01
C PHE A 96 -23.71 6.46 10.39
N SER A 97 -23.71 7.42 9.47
CA SER A 97 -23.64 8.84 9.82
C SER A 97 -25.02 9.47 9.98
N ARG A 98 -25.93 9.17 9.05
CA ARG A 98 -27.21 9.88 8.91
C ARG A 98 -28.37 9.22 9.63
N PHE A 99 -28.37 7.89 9.78
CA PHE A 99 -29.46 7.18 10.42
C PHE A 99 -29.21 6.97 11.91
N PHE A 100 -30.30 7.03 12.67
CA PHE A 100 -30.33 6.69 14.09
C PHE A 100 -30.93 5.28 14.23
N PHE A 101 -30.11 4.33 14.64
CA PHE A 101 -30.53 2.95 14.90
C PHE A 101 -29.85 2.41 16.16
N LYS A 102 -30.54 1.49 16.84
CA LYS A 102 -30.04 0.86 18.07
C LYS A 102 -28.80 0.00 17.75
N GLY A 103 -27.76 0.10 18.57
CA GLY A 103 -26.53 -0.69 18.41
C GLY A 103 -25.49 -0.15 17.42
N LYS A 104 -25.67 1.07 16.87
CA LYS A 104 -24.75 1.72 15.93
C LYS A 104 -23.27 1.71 16.36
N ALA A 105 -22.99 2.03 17.63
CA ALA A 105 -21.63 2.02 18.15
C ALA A 105 -21.06 0.59 18.26
N LEU A 106 -21.87 -0.36 18.72
CA LEU A 106 -21.48 -1.76 18.86
C LEU A 106 -21.15 -2.39 17.50
N LEU A 107 -22.02 -2.21 16.50
CA LEU A 107 -21.78 -2.74 15.15
C LEU A 107 -20.51 -2.17 14.52
N MET A 108 -20.27 -0.86 14.66
CA MET A 108 -19.02 -0.25 14.19
C MET A 108 -17.79 -0.84 14.93
N GLY A 109 -17.90 -1.04 16.25
CA GLY A 109 -16.86 -1.69 17.04
C GLY A 109 -16.55 -3.11 16.58
N ILE A 110 -17.58 -3.93 16.30
CA ILE A 110 -17.42 -5.29 15.76
C ILE A 110 -16.71 -5.25 14.40
N ILE A 111 -17.15 -4.36 13.50
CA ILE A 111 -16.54 -4.21 12.17
C ILE A 111 -15.06 -3.85 12.30
N LEU A 112 -14.70 -2.88 13.14
CA LEU A 112 -13.31 -2.48 13.35
C LEU A 112 -12.47 -3.53 14.08
N SER A 113 -13.07 -4.31 14.98
CA SER A 113 -12.36 -5.38 15.69
C SER A 113 -11.80 -6.45 14.73
N SER A 114 -12.43 -6.62 13.56
CA SER A 114 -11.90 -7.51 12.51
C SER A 114 -10.51 -7.10 12.02
N GLN A 115 -10.15 -5.80 12.13
CA GLN A 115 -8.85 -5.26 11.72
C GLN A 115 -7.72 -5.60 12.70
N MET A 116 -8.06 -6.09 13.90
CA MET A 116 -7.07 -6.56 14.87
C MET A 116 -6.54 -7.95 14.51
N LEU A 117 -7.23 -8.68 13.63
CA LEU A 117 -6.77 -9.98 13.14
C LEU A 117 -5.60 -9.77 12.18
N PRO A 118 -4.45 -10.43 12.40
CA PRO A 118 -3.34 -10.36 11.47
C PRO A 118 -3.74 -11.00 10.14
N GLY A 119 -3.50 -10.30 9.03
CA GLY A 119 -3.98 -10.70 7.70
C GLY A 119 -3.53 -12.09 7.26
N VAL A 120 -2.39 -12.59 7.75
CA VAL A 120 -1.90 -13.95 7.48
C VAL A 120 -2.88 -15.04 7.96
N LEU A 121 -3.63 -14.81 9.05
CA LEU A 121 -4.62 -15.76 9.55
C LEU A 121 -5.82 -15.91 8.61
N LEU A 122 -6.08 -14.91 7.78
CA LEU A 122 -7.20 -14.91 6.85
C LEU A 122 -6.91 -15.68 5.56
N VAL A 123 -5.64 -16.00 5.27
CA VAL A 123 -5.23 -16.69 4.03
C VAL A 123 -5.90 -18.05 3.89
N GLY A 124 -5.87 -18.89 4.93
CA GLY A 124 -6.50 -20.22 4.92
C GLY A 124 -8.02 -20.18 4.74
N PRO A 125 -8.75 -19.36 5.51
CA PRO A 125 -10.18 -19.14 5.31
C PRO A 125 -10.54 -18.62 3.92
N TYR A 126 -9.83 -17.60 3.41
CA TYR A 126 -10.08 -17.08 2.06
C TYR A 126 -9.79 -18.14 0.99
N PHE A 127 -8.72 -18.92 1.13
CA PHE A 127 -8.43 -20.02 0.21
C PHE A 127 -9.59 -21.01 0.16
N LYS A 128 -10.11 -21.45 1.32
CA LYS A 128 -11.25 -22.38 1.38
C LYS A 128 -12.51 -21.76 0.76
N MET A 129 -12.84 -20.51 1.11
CA MET A 129 -14.03 -19.83 0.60
C MET A 129 -13.97 -19.61 -0.92
N LEU A 130 -12.86 -19.08 -1.44
CA LEU A 130 -12.69 -18.80 -2.86
C LEU A 130 -12.61 -20.09 -3.68
N SER A 131 -11.97 -21.14 -3.17
CA SER A 131 -11.95 -22.44 -3.86
C SER A 131 -13.34 -23.07 -3.93
N ALA A 132 -14.13 -22.98 -2.85
CA ALA A 132 -15.48 -23.53 -2.81
C ALA A 132 -16.42 -22.89 -3.86
N VAL A 133 -16.19 -21.63 -4.22
CA VAL A 133 -16.97 -20.90 -5.24
C VAL A 133 -16.27 -20.83 -6.61
N GLY A 134 -15.16 -21.53 -6.80
CA GLY A 134 -14.43 -21.56 -8.08
C GLY A 134 -13.70 -20.26 -8.44
N LEU A 135 -13.45 -19.38 -7.48
CA LEU A 135 -12.73 -18.11 -7.65
C LEU A 135 -11.26 -18.18 -7.20
N TYR A 136 -10.77 -19.37 -6.87
CA TYR A 136 -9.36 -19.58 -6.58
C TYR A 136 -8.48 -19.26 -7.80
N ASP A 137 -7.33 -18.64 -7.54
CA ASP A 137 -6.38 -18.19 -8.57
C ASP A 137 -6.98 -17.25 -9.64
N THR A 138 -7.97 -16.44 -9.23
CA THR A 138 -8.58 -15.43 -10.11
C THR A 138 -8.40 -14.02 -9.58
N ARG A 139 -8.31 -13.03 -10.50
CA ARG A 139 -8.30 -11.60 -10.14
C ARG A 139 -9.56 -11.21 -9.37
N THR A 140 -10.72 -11.76 -9.74
CA THR A 140 -11.99 -11.51 -9.09
C THR A 140 -11.97 -11.96 -7.62
N GLY A 141 -11.42 -13.15 -7.34
CA GLY A 141 -11.25 -13.63 -5.97
C GLY A 141 -10.38 -12.70 -5.12
N LEU A 142 -9.28 -12.19 -5.69
CA LEU A 142 -8.41 -11.21 -5.04
C LEU A 142 -9.13 -9.87 -4.78
N ILE A 143 -9.87 -9.35 -5.76
CA ILE A 143 -10.63 -8.10 -5.63
C ILE A 143 -11.63 -8.20 -4.47
N ILE A 144 -12.38 -9.31 -4.40
CA ILE A 144 -13.35 -9.55 -3.33
C ILE A 144 -12.65 -9.61 -1.97
N ALA A 145 -11.59 -10.42 -1.85
CA ALA A 145 -10.86 -10.58 -0.59
C ALA A 145 -10.23 -9.27 -0.09
N PHE A 146 -9.61 -8.48 -0.97
CA PHE A 146 -9.05 -7.19 -0.57
C PHE A 146 -10.13 -6.15 -0.28
N THR A 147 -11.28 -6.20 -0.96
CA THR A 147 -12.42 -5.33 -0.65
C THR A 147 -12.93 -5.62 0.76
N THR A 148 -13.12 -6.88 1.14
CA THR A 148 -13.58 -7.23 2.49
C THR A 148 -12.58 -6.87 3.59
N ILE A 149 -11.27 -6.91 3.29
CA ILE A 149 -10.22 -6.49 4.24
C ILE A 149 -10.23 -4.97 4.45
N THR A 150 -10.39 -4.19 3.38
CA THR A 150 -10.28 -2.72 3.44
C THR A 150 -11.59 -2.03 3.83
N LEU A 151 -12.73 -2.71 3.64
CA LEU A 151 -14.05 -2.15 3.88
C LEU A 151 -14.27 -1.62 5.31
N PRO A 152 -13.85 -2.30 6.40
CA PRO A 152 -14.02 -1.79 7.77
C PRO A 152 -13.38 -0.41 7.98
N PHE A 153 -12.17 -0.23 7.47
CA PHE A 153 -11.45 1.03 7.55
C PHE A 153 -12.09 2.09 6.66
N SER A 154 -12.45 1.75 5.42
CA SER A 154 -13.14 2.66 4.50
C SER A 154 -14.48 3.15 5.06
N THR A 155 -15.30 2.25 5.63
CA THR A 155 -16.58 2.61 6.27
C THR A 155 -16.38 3.54 7.46
N TRP A 156 -15.38 3.26 8.30
CA TRP A 156 -15.11 4.12 9.46
C TRP A 156 -14.60 5.50 9.06
N MET A 157 -13.69 5.57 8.09
CA MET A 157 -13.17 6.85 7.59
C MET A 157 -14.25 7.68 6.91
N LEU A 158 -15.13 7.07 6.12
CA LEU A 158 -16.22 7.77 5.41
C LEU A 158 -17.42 8.08 6.30
N LYS A 159 -17.49 7.52 7.51
CA LYS A 159 -18.43 7.94 8.55
C LYS A 159 -17.95 9.24 9.24
N GLY A 160 -16.63 9.42 9.33
CA GLY A 160 -15.95 10.47 10.11
C GLY A 160 -16.14 11.88 9.57
#